data_AF-A0A453KD76-F1
#
_entry.id   AF-A0A453KD76-F1
#
_cell.length_a   1.000
_cell.length_b   1.000
_cell.length_c   1.000
_cell.angle_alpha   90.00
_cell.angle_beta   90.00
_cell.angle_gamma   90.00
#
_symmetry.space_group_name_H-M   'P 1'
#
loop_
_entity.id
_entity.type
_entity.pdbx_description
1 polymer ?
#
loop_
_entity_poly.entity_id
_entity_poly.type
_entity_poly.pdbx_seq_one_letter_code
_entity_poly.pdbx_strand_id
1 'polypeptide(L)'
;ADYLENITIPSALITKSFGDRLRKAVDGGHMVNVNLDWRESLPHPDERVEYEFWTNSNDECGPKCDSQIDFVKSFKGPAQILEKKGYTQFTPHYITWYCPEAFTLSKQCKSQCINHGRYCAPDPEQDFSKGYDGKDVVVQNLRQVCVYKVAKENKKPWLWWDYVTDFAIRCPMKEKKYTKECADGVIKSLGLDHKAIDKCIGDPNADEENHVLKAEQDAQIGKGARGDVTILPTLVINNRQYREGNLTKGQFLKHFVQVSKKLLSLPFA
;
A
#
# COMPACT_ATOMS: atom_id res chain seq x y z
N ALA A 1 25.93 16.35 16.54
CA ALA A 1 25.52 16.03 15.16
C ALA A 1 24.02 15.73 15.06
N ASP A 2 23.34 15.57 16.19
CA ASP A 2 21.93 15.15 16.34
C ASP A 2 20.84 16.13 15.89
N TYR A 3 21.20 17.31 15.36
CA TYR A 3 20.21 18.31 14.91
C TYR A 3 19.86 18.21 13.43
N LEU A 4 20.63 17.48 12.62
CA LEU A 4 20.39 17.36 11.18
C LEU A 4 19.34 16.30 10.82
N GLU A 5 19.17 15.26 11.66
CA GLU A 5 18.20 14.18 11.41
C GLU A 5 16.73 14.62 11.56
N ASN A 6 16.47 15.78 12.17
CA ASN A 6 15.12 16.29 12.42
C ASN A 6 14.72 17.47 11.52
N ILE A 7 15.52 17.83 10.52
CA ILE A 7 15.20 18.93 9.59
C ILE A 7 14.55 18.35 8.34
N THR A 8 13.22 18.37 8.31
CA THR A 8 12.45 18.13 7.08
C THR A 8 12.27 19.46 6.35
N ILE A 9 12.92 19.63 5.20
CA ILE A 9 12.71 20.79 4.32
C ILE A 9 11.66 20.42 3.27
N PRO A 10 10.41 20.91 3.39
CA PRO A 10 9.41 20.67 2.36
C PRO A 10 9.87 21.34 1.06
N SER A 11 10.10 20.51 0.04
CA SER A 11 10.56 20.95 -1.27
C SER A 11 9.45 20.71 -2.28
N ALA A 12 9.17 21.71 -3.13
CA ALA A 12 8.18 21.61 -4.18
C ALA A 12 8.80 22.04 -5.51
N LEU A 13 8.50 21.29 -6.58
CA LEU A 13 8.85 21.69 -7.93
C LEU A 13 7.81 22.68 -8.44
N ILE A 14 8.30 23.76 -9.04
CA ILE A 14 7.46 24.74 -9.73
C ILE A 14 7.84 24.81 -11.20
N THR A 15 6.92 25.28 -12.04
CA THR A 15 7.21 25.51 -13.45
C THR A 15 8.26 26.61 -13.60
N LYS A 16 9.14 26.48 -14.60
CA LYS A 16 10.17 27.48 -14.90
C LYS A 16 9.58 28.88 -15.05
N SER A 17 8.44 29.00 -15.74
CA SER A 17 7.75 30.28 -15.96
C SER A 17 7.22 30.92 -14.68
N PHE A 18 6.84 30.13 -13.66
CA PHE A 18 6.49 30.66 -12.35
C PHE A 18 7.75 31.09 -11.58
N GLY A 19 8.81 30.29 -11.61
CA GLY A 19 10.10 30.63 -11.00
C GLY A 19 10.71 31.93 -11.56
N ASP A 20 10.66 32.14 -12.87
CA ASP A 20 11.15 33.36 -13.52
C ASP A 20 10.36 34.60 -13.06
N ARG A 21 9.05 34.48 -12.84
CA ARG A 21 8.20 35.57 -12.31
C ARG A 21 8.52 35.90 -10.86
N LEU A 22 8.71 34.89 -10.01
CA LEU A 22 9.12 35.07 -8.62
C LEU A 22 10.47 35.81 -8.54
N ARG A 23 11.45 35.36 -9.34
CA ARG A 23 12.78 36.00 -9.39
C ARG A 23 12.68 37.48 -9.76
N LYS A 24 11.95 37.80 -10.82
CA LYS A 24 11.76 39.19 -11.27
C LYS A 24 11.09 40.08 -10.21
N ALA A 25 10.13 39.55 -9.46
CA ALA A 25 9.45 40.30 -8.40
C ALA A 25 10.39 40.61 -7.21
N VAL A 26 11.20 39.63 -6.80
CA VAL A 26 12.22 39.80 -5.75
C VAL A 26 13.31 40.78 -6.20
N ASP A 27 13.86 40.60 -7.40
CA ASP A 27 14.91 41.49 -7.96
C ASP A 27 14.40 42.93 -8.12
N GLY A 28 13.10 43.10 -8.35
CA GLY A 28 12.44 44.41 -8.43
C GLY A 28 12.15 45.06 -7.07
N GLY A 29 12.61 44.48 -5.95
CA GLY A 29 12.42 45.03 -4.60
C GLY A 29 11.01 44.87 -4.03
N HIS A 30 10.17 44.02 -4.62
CA HIS A 30 8.82 43.77 -4.11
C HIS A 30 8.86 42.74 -2.98
N MET A 31 8.05 42.96 -1.95
CA MET A 31 7.75 41.93 -0.95
C MET A 31 6.95 40.81 -1.63
N VAL A 32 7.51 39.61 -1.69
CA VAL A 32 6.87 38.43 -2.28
C VAL A 32 6.44 37.49 -1.16
N ASN A 33 5.14 37.23 -1.06
CA ASN A 33 4.59 36.20 -0.19
C ASN A 33 4.13 35.02 -1.05
N VAL A 34 4.67 33.83 -0.79
CA VAL A 34 4.29 32.59 -1.48
C VAL A 34 3.47 31.75 -0.53
N ASN A 35 2.18 31.60 -0.83
CA ASN A 35 1.31 30.70 -0.10
C ASN A 35 1.12 29.41 -0.88
N LEU A 36 1.29 28.28 -0.21
CA LEU A 36 0.99 26.95 -0.75
C LEU A 36 -0.42 26.58 -0.33
N ASP A 37 -1.40 26.84 -1.19
CA ASP A 37 -2.79 26.45 -0.97
C ASP A 37 -3.12 25.12 -1.66
N TRP A 38 -3.30 24.07 -0.85
CA TRP A 38 -3.65 22.72 -1.31
C TRP A 38 -5.15 22.43 -1.21
N ARG A 39 -5.98 23.38 -0.73
CA ARG A 39 -7.41 23.15 -0.43
C ARG A 39 -8.25 22.72 -1.64
N GLU A 40 -7.83 23.12 -2.84
CA GLU A 40 -8.51 22.80 -4.11
C GLU A 40 -7.72 21.79 -4.97
N SER A 41 -6.57 21.31 -4.48
CA SER A 41 -5.68 20.45 -5.27
C SER A 41 -6.18 19.01 -5.38
N LEU A 42 -7.29 18.71 -4.73
CA LEU A 42 -7.73 17.36 -4.46
C LEU A 42 -9.06 17.13 -5.18
N PRO A 43 -9.13 16.16 -6.10
CA PRO A 43 -10.39 15.86 -6.74
C PRO A 43 -11.38 15.39 -5.66
N HIS A 44 -12.50 16.10 -5.53
CA HIS A 44 -13.62 15.73 -4.66
C HIS A 44 -14.79 15.29 -5.55
N PRO A 45 -14.73 14.09 -6.18
CA PRO A 45 -15.83 13.65 -7.04
C PRO A 45 -17.13 13.50 -6.24
N ASP A 46 -17.06 13.16 -4.95
CA ASP A 46 -18.18 13.13 -4.00
C ASP A 46 -17.75 13.46 -2.54
N GLU A 47 -18.61 13.20 -1.55
CA GLU A 47 -18.34 13.44 -0.12
C GLU A 47 -17.46 12.37 0.55
N ARG A 48 -17.14 11.28 -0.15
CA ARG A 48 -16.42 10.12 0.36
C ARG A 48 -14.99 10.14 -0.16
N VAL A 49 -14.07 9.62 0.65
CA VAL A 49 -12.67 9.48 0.24
C VAL A 49 -12.43 8.06 -0.25
N GLU A 50 -12.25 7.87 -1.56
CA GLU A 50 -11.69 6.63 -2.09
C GLU A 50 -10.18 6.62 -1.92
N TYR A 51 -9.66 5.62 -1.23
CA TYR A 51 -8.22 5.48 -1.08
C TYR A 51 -7.75 4.04 -1.21
N GLU A 52 -6.54 3.92 -1.74
CA GLU A 52 -5.83 2.68 -1.96
C GLU A 52 -4.53 2.69 -1.17
N PHE A 53 -4.20 1.56 -0.55
CA PHE A 53 -2.89 1.38 0.07
C PHE A 53 -2.14 0.25 -0.64
N TRP A 54 -1.10 0.64 -1.38
CA TRP A 54 -0.19 -0.27 -2.06
C TRP A 54 0.93 -0.66 -1.11
N THR A 55 1.03 -1.95 -0.78
CA THR A 55 1.97 -2.48 0.20
C THR A 55 2.47 -3.88 -0.18
N ASN A 56 3.27 -4.48 0.69
CA ASN A 56 3.76 -5.85 0.60
C ASN A 56 3.73 -6.49 2.00
N SER A 57 3.51 -7.80 2.07
CA SER A 57 3.50 -8.55 3.32
C SER A 57 4.88 -8.99 3.82
N ASN A 58 5.94 -8.71 3.06
CA ASN A 58 7.33 -8.91 3.50
C ASN A 58 7.63 -8.08 4.76
N ASP A 59 8.27 -8.68 5.76
CA ASP A 59 8.73 -8.05 7.00
C ASP A 59 10.26 -8.06 7.20
N GLU A 60 11.04 -8.58 6.24
CA GLU A 60 12.52 -8.68 6.33
C GLU A 60 13.30 -7.63 5.53
N CYS A 61 12.63 -6.70 4.84
CA CYS A 61 13.32 -5.67 4.04
C CYS A 61 13.92 -4.50 4.85
N GLY A 62 14.22 -4.72 6.13
CA GLY A 62 14.80 -3.73 7.05
C GLY A 62 13.86 -2.55 7.36
N PRO A 63 14.40 -1.32 7.58
CA PRO A 63 13.62 -0.17 8.05
C PRO A 63 12.41 0.18 7.16
N LYS A 64 12.44 -0.17 5.88
CA LYS A 64 11.31 0.04 4.96
C LYS A 64 10.11 -0.84 5.32
N CYS A 65 10.35 -2.09 5.69
CA CYS A 65 9.31 -3.01 6.11
C CYS A 65 8.79 -2.64 7.51
N ASP A 66 9.70 -2.32 8.43
CA ASP A 66 9.35 -1.86 9.79
C ASP A 66 8.41 -0.64 9.75
N SER A 67 8.74 0.36 8.92
CA SER A 67 7.92 1.57 8.78
C SER A 67 6.50 1.29 8.25
N GLN A 68 6.35 0.31 7.33
CA GLN A 68 5.04 -0.09 6.82
C GLN A 68 4.21 -0.83 7.88
N ILE A 69 4.85 -1.73 8.63
CA ILE A 69 4.21 -2.47 9.73
C ILE A 69 3.72 -1.49 10.80
N ASP A 70 4.54 -0.52 11.18
CA ASP A 70 4.19 0.51 12.16
C ASP A 70 3.07 1.44 11.66
N PHE A 71 3.09 1.79 10.36
CA PHE A 71 2.00 2.52 9.74
C PHE A 71 0.69 1.75 9.84
N VAL A 72 0.67 0.48 9.42
CA VAL A 72 -0.56 -0.35 9.45
C VAL A 72 -1.08 -0.50 10.87
N LYS A 73 -0.20 -0.74 11.85
CA LYS A 73 -0.57 -0.82 13.29
C LYS A 73 -1.16 0.49 13.80
N SER A 74 -0.52 1.63 13.51
CA SER A 74 -0.95 2.93 14.03
C SER A 74 -2.21 3.47 13.34
N PHE A 75 -2.40 3.15 12.05
CA PHE A 75 -3.49 3.66 11.24
C PHE A 75 -4.77 2.80 11.29
N LYS A 76 -4.66 1.52 11.69
CA LYS A 76 -5.80 0.59 11.87
C LYS A 76 -7.01 1.24 12.55
N GLY A 77 -6.84 1.81 13.75
CA GLY A 77 -7.96 2.40 14.50
C GLY A 77 -8.71 3.50 13.73
N PRO A 78 -8.01 4.56 13.29
CA PRO A 78 -8.58 5.57 12.40
C PRO A 78 -9.25 5.00 11.15
N ALA A 79 -8.58 4.09 10.43
CA ALA A 79 -9.10 3.48 9.21
C ALA A 79 -10.44 2.77 9.44
N GLN A 80 -10.53 1.98 10.51
CA GLN A 80 -11.75 1.27 10.86
C GLN A 80 -12.89 2.23 11.23
N ILE A 81 -12.60 3.31 11.95
CA ILE A 81 -13.62 4.30 12.33
C ILE A 81 -14.16 5.02 11.10
N LEU A 82 -13.28 5.45 10.20
CA LEU A 82 -13.64 6.18 8.99
C LEU A 82 -14.48 5.32 8.04
N GLU A 83 -14.07 4.06 7.84
CA GLU A 83 -14.78 3.11 6.97
C GLU A 83 -16.14 2.74 7.55
N LYS A 84 -16.23 2.44 8.86
CA LYS A 84 -17.50 2.08 9.53
C LYS A 84 -18.49 3.23 9.54
N LYS A 85 -18.02 4.48 9.57
CA LYS A 85 -18.87 5.68 9.49
C LYS A 85 -19.20 6.09 8.05
N GLY A 86 -18.69 5.37 7.05
CA GLY A 86 -18.94 5.63 5.63
C GLY A 86 -18.25 6.89 5.09
N TYR A 87 -17.24 7.42 5.79
CA TYR A 87 -16.47 8.57 5.31
C TYR A 87 -15.46 8.19 4.23
N THR A 88 -15.04 6.93 4.21
CA THR A 88 -14.03 6.42 3.30
C THR A 88 -14.50 5.16 2.59
N GLN A 89 -13.89 4.87 1.45
CA GLN A 89 -13.92 3.56 0.82
C GLN A 89 -12.48 3.09 0.59
N PHE A 90 -12.07 2.10 1.36
CA PHE A 90 -10.72 1.57 1.34
C PHE A 90 -10.56 0.36 0.42
N THR A 91 -9.46 0.29 -0.34
CA THR A 91 -9.01 -0.93 -1.04
C THR A 91 -7.51 -1.17 -0.86
N PRO A 92 -7.06 -2.31 -0.29
CA PRO A 92 -5.65 -2.67 -0.25
C PRO A 92 -5.20 -3.22 -1.60
N HIS A 93 -3.95 -2.94 -1.96
CA HIS A 93 -3.33 -3.43 -3.18
C HIS A 93 -1.91 -3.93 -2.94
N TYR A 94 -1.48 -4.88 -3.76
CA TYR A 94 -0.18 -5.52 -3.63
C TYR A 94 0.52 -5.53 -4.98
N ILE A 95 1.72 -4.96 -5.02
CA ILE A 95 2.54 -4.98 -6.24
C ILE A 95 2.94 -6.42 -6.53
N THR A 96 2.83 -6.79 -7.80
CA THR A 96 3.38 -8.04 -8.30
C THR A 96 4.18 -7.79 -9.57
N TRP A 97 5.32 -8.45 -9.66
CA TRP A 97 6.19 -8.41 -10.83
C TRP A 97 5.92 -9.65 -11.69
N TYR A 98 6.55 -9.70 -12.85
CA TYR A 98 6.54 -10.89 -13.70
C TYR A 98 7.96 -11.26 -14.09
N CYS A 99 8.13 -12.53 -14.41
CA CYS A 99 9.35 -13.09 -14.94
C CYS A 99 9.17 -13.27 -16.45
N PRO A 100 10.06 -12.70 -17.29
CA PRO A 100 9.94 -12.85 -18.74
C PRO A 100 9.97 -14.32 -19.15
N GLU A 101 9.20 -14.67 -20.19
CA GLU A 101 9.01 -16.06 -20.63
C GLU A 101 10.32 -16.82 -20.86
N ALA A 102 11.32 -16.15 -21.42
CA ALA A 102 12.65 -16.69 -21.67
C ALA A 102 13.39 -17.19 -20.41
N PHE A 103 13.00 -16.72 -19.21
CA PHE A 103 13.64 -17.04 -17.94
C PHE A 103 12.76 -17.88 -17.01
N THR A 104 11.59 -18.34 -17.46
CA THR A 104 10.64 -19.14 -16.67
C THR A 104 11.26 -20.41 -16.06
N LEU A 105 12.22 -21.01 -16.78
CA LEU A 105 12.91 -22.22 -16.33
C LEU A 105 14.09 -21.95 -15.38
N SER A 106 14.51 -20.69 -15.23
CA SER A 106 15.63 -20.31 -14.37
C SER A 106 15.32 -20.59 -12.89
N LYS A 107 16.36 -20.84 -12.09
CA LYS A 107 16.21 -21.07 -10.65
C LYS A 107 15.57 -19.85 -9.97
N GLN A 108 15.99 -18.64 -10.36
CA GLN A 108 15.50 -17.38 -9.82
C GLN A 108 14.00 -17.23 -10.05
N CYS A 109 13.53 -17.45 -11.27
CA CYS A 109 12.11 -17.35 -11.59
C CYS A 109 11.29 -18.37 -10.80
N LYS A 110 11.74 -19.63 -10.74
CA LYS A 110 11.06 -20.69 -9.99
C LYS A 110 11.02 -20.45 -8.48
N SER A 111 12.04 -19.82 -7.89
CA SER A 111 12.02 -19.44 -6.48
C SER A 111 11.11 -18.25 -6.23
N GLN A 112 11.15 -17.22 -7.08
CA GLN A 112 10.57 -15.92 -6.75
C GLN A 112 9.13 -15.73 -7.25
N CYS A 113 8.62 -16.67 -8.04
CA CYS A 113 7.35 -16.53 -8.73
C CYS A 113 6.42 -17.75 -8.54
N ILE A 114 5.13 -17.48 -8.69
CA ILE A 114 4.07 -18.48 -8.80
C ILE A 114 3.42 -18.41 -10.19
N ASN A 115 2.51 -19.34 -10.49
CA ASN A 115 1.81 -19.44 -11.78
C ASN A 115 2.77 -19.37 -12.98
N HIS A 116 3.86 -20.15 -12.92
CA HIS A 116 4.92 -20.21 -13.94
C HIS A 116 5.53 -18.85 -14.34
N GLY A 117 5.82 -17.99 -13.36
CA GLY A 117 6.51 -16.72 -13.62
C GLY A 117 5.58 -15.53 -13.87
N ARG A 118 4.26 -15.73 -13.89
CA ARG A 118 3.29 -14.65 -14.12
C ARG A 118 3.23 -13.65 -12.97
N TYR A 119 3.44 -14.12 -11.74
CA TYR A 119 3.37 -13.29 -10.53
C TYR A 119 4.56 -13.57 -9.64
N CYS A 120 5.33 -12.52 -9.35
CA CYS A 120 6.60 -12.59 -8.65
C CYS A 120 6.69 -11.51 -7.57
N ALA A 121 7.53 -11.75 -6.58
CA ALA A 121 7.98 -10.72 -5.64
C ALA A 121 9.51 -10.76 -5.52
N PRO A 122 10.17 -9.66 -5.16
CA PRO A 122 11.57 -9.68 -4.80
C PRO A 122 11.78 -10.56 -3.57
N ASP A 123 12.98 -11.14 -3.48
CA ASP A 123 13.38 -11.93 -2.33
C ASP A 123 13.35 -11.08 -1.05
N PRO A 124 12.75 -11.58 0.05
CA PRO A 124 12.56 -10.83 1.29
C PRO A 124 13.82 -10.17 1.84
N GLU A 125 14.90 -10.95 1.90
CA GLU A 125 16.20 -10.60 2.48
C GLU A 125 17.22 -10.20 1.40
N GLN A 126 16.82 -10.24 0.12
CA GLN A 126 17.70 -10.09 -1.04
C GLN A 126 18.81 -11.16 -1.10
N ASP A 127 18.56 -12.33 -0.50
CA ASP A 127 19.50 -13.45 -0.43
C ASP A 127 18.77 -14.77 -0.74
N PHE A 128 18.88 -15.22 -2.00
CA PHE A 128 18.27 -16.47 -2.49
C PHE A 128 18.76 -17.76 -1.82
N SER A 129 19.68 -17.68 -0.86
CA SER A 129 20.20 -18.85 -0.14
C SER A 129 19.58 -19.08 1.24
N LYS A 130 18.79 -18.12 1.74
CA LYS A 130 18.25 -18.11 3.10
C LYS A 130 16.83 -17.58 3.13
N GLY A 131 16.15 -17.81 4.26
CA GLY A 131 14.83 -17.25 4.50
C GLY A 131 13.73 -17.86 3.63
N TYR A 132 12.71 -17.04 3.40
CA TYR A 132 11.58 -17.33 2.52
C TYR A 132 11.88 -16.84 1.11
N ASP A 133 11.28 -17.46 0.11
CA ASP A 133 11.42 -17.02 -1.27
C ASP A 133 10.37 -15.95 -1.61
N GLY A 134 10.59 -15.19 -2.70
CA GLY A 134 9.60 -14.27 -3.24
C GLY A 134 8.24 -14.90 -3.55
N LYS A 135 8.19 -16.18 -3.95
CA LYS A 135 6.91 -16.88 -4.17
C LYS A 135 6.06 -16.96 -2.89
N ASP A 136 6.69 -17.11 -1.72
CA ASP A 136 5.99 -17.20 -0.45
C ASP A 136 5.34 -15.85 -0.13
N VAL A 137 6.05 -14.76 -0.46
CA VAL A 137 5.52 -13.40 -0.38
C VAL A 137 4.33 -13.19 -1.32
N VAL A 138 4.41 -13.66 -2.56
CA VAL A 138 3.28 -13.56 -3.49
C VAL A 138 2.06 -14.31 -2.96
N VAL A 139 2.25 -15.50 -2.38
CA VAL A 139 1.17 -16.30 -1.80
C VAL A 139 0.54 -15.60 -0.59
N GLN A 140 1.33 -14.97 0.29
CA GLN A 140 0.77 -14.21 1.42
C GLN A 140 0.11 -12.89 0.98
N ASN A 141 0.64 -12.22 -0.04
CA ASN A 141 -0.01 -11.05 -0.65
C ASN A 141 -1.37 -11.43 -1.24
N LEU A 142 -1.43 -12.52 -2.04
CA LEU A 142 -2.67 -13.06 -2.59
C LEU A 142 -3.68 -13.39 -1.49
N ARG A 143 -3.24 -14.05 -0.41
CA ARG A 143 -4.09 -14.34 0.75
C ARG A 143 -4.63 -13.08 1.40
N GLN A 144 -3.81 -12.03 1.57
CA GLN A 144 -4.24 -10.76 2.13
C GLN A 144 -5.27 -10.04 1.25
N VAL A 145 -5.11 -10.06 -0.08
CA VAL A 145 -6.13 -9.55 -1.02
C VAL A 145 -7.42 -10.35 -0.89
N CYS A 146 -7.34 -11.68 -0.81
CA CYS A 146 -8.50 -12.55 -0.66
C CYS A 146 -9.23 -12.36 0.68
N VAL A 147 -8.51 -12.13 1.77
CA VAL A 147 -9.09 -11.74 3.06
C VAL A 147 -9.91 -10.46 2.90
N TYR A 148 -9.37 -9.44 2.23
CA TYR A 148 -10.12 -8.21 1.97
C TYR A 148 -11.36 -8.45 1.11
N LYS A 149 -11.25 -9.23 0.01
CA LYS A 149 -12.38 -9.53 -0.87
C LYS A 149 -13.52 -10.22 -0.12
N VAL A 150 -13.22 -11.28 0.62
CA VAL A 150 -14.20 -12.02 1.43
C VAL A 150 -14.78 -11.13 2.54
N ALA A 151 -13.95 -10.33 3.22
CA ALA A 151 -14.43 -9.40 4.23
C ALA A 151 -15.36 -8.32 3.65
N LYS A 152 -15.06 -7.81 2.45
CA LYS A 152 -15.86 -6.83 1.72
C LYS A 152 -17.21 -7.40 1.29
N GLU A 153 -17.24 -8.62 0.76
CA GLU A 153 -18.49 -9.34 0.42
C GLU A 153 -19.40 -9.51 1.65
N ASN A 154 -18.79 -9.73 2.81
CA ASN A 154 -19.49 -9.79 4.10
C ASN A 154 -19.76 -8.41 4.74
N LYS A 155 -19.58 -7.31 3.99
CA LYS A 155 -19.81 -5.92 4.43
C LYS A 155 -18.97 -5.49 5.64
N LYS A 156 -17.80 -6.09 5.81
CA LYS A 156 -16.83 -5.78 6.88
C LYS A 156 -15.41 -5.57 6.34
N PRO A 157 -15.18 -4.73 5.30
CA PRO A 157 -13.86 -4.56 4.67
C PRO A 157 -12.76 -4.12 5.66
N TRP A 158 -13.15 -3.46 6.76
CA TRP A 158 -12.25 -3.02 7.82
C TRP A 158 -11.57 -4.17 8.59
N LEU A 159 -12.06 -5.42 8.47
CA LEU A 159 -11.41 -6.60 9.05
C LEU A 159 -10.06 -6.92 8.39
N TRP A 160 -9.81 -6.41 7.18
CA TRP A 160 -8.48 -6.53 6.58
C TRP A 160 -7.42 -5.88 7.48
N TRP A 161 -7.70 -4.72 8.08
CA TRP A 161 -6.78 -4.06 9.03
C TRP A 161 -6.51 -4.92 10.25
N ASP A 162 -7.50 -5.66 10.76
CA ASP A 162 -7.30 -6.62 11.85
C ASP A 162 -6.38 -7.76 11.41
N TYR A 163 -6.64 -8.32 10.23
CA TYR A 163 -5.84 -9.42 9.68
C TYR A 163 -4.38 -9.03 9.49
N VAL A 164 -4.08 -7.93 8.80
CA VAL A 164 -2.69 -7.58 8.49
C VAL A 164 -1.91 -7.18 9.74
N THR A 165 -2.56 -6.56 10.74
CA THR A 165 -1.89 -6.28 12.02
C THR A 165 -1.60 -7.56 12.81
N ASP A 166 -2.55 -8.48 12.87
CA ASP A 166 -2.39 -9.71 13.63
C ASP A 166 -1.41 -10.66 12.94
N PHE A 167 -1.42 -10.70 11.60
CA PHE A 167 -0.46 -11.46 10.80
C PHE A 167 0.97 -10.95 11.01
N ALA A 168 1.20 -9.64 10.94
CA ALA A 168 2.52 -9.05 11.16
C ALA A 168 3.07 -9.28 12.59
N ILE A 169 2.20 -9.56 13.57
CA ILE A 169 2.61 -9.86 14.95
C ILE A 169 2.82 -11.37 15.15
N ARG A 170 1.93 -12.20 14.60
CA ARG A 170 1.88 -13.64 14.91
C ARG A 170 2.68 -14.50 13.93
N CYS A 171 2.89 -14.02 12.71
CA CYS A 171 3.51 -14.77 11.61
C CYS A 171 4.81 -14.16 11.08
N PRO A 172 5.77 -13.74 11.95
CA PRO A 172 6.99 -13.10 11.49
C PRO A 172 7.91 -14.08 10.73
N MET A 173 8.60 -13.58 9.70
CA MET A 173 9.59 -14.37 8.95
C MET A 173 10.78 -14.79 9.83
N LYS A 174 11.28 -13.90 10.69
CA LYS A 174 12.38 -14.19 11.67
C LYS A 174 12.15 -15.44 12.49
N GLU A 175 10.90 -15.72 12.86
CA GLU A 175 10.53 -16.88 13.67
C GLU A 175 10.10 -18.09 12.83
N LYS A 176 10.27 -18.01 11.50
CA LYS A 176 9.83 -19.02 10.53
C LYS A 176 8.34 -19.34 10.64
N LYS A 177 7.52 -18.32 10.92
CA LYS A 177 6.05 -18.45 11.02
C LYS A 177 5.30 -17.89 9.81
N TYR A 178 6.01 -17.51 8.75
CA TYR A 178 5.42 -16.97 7.53
C TYR A 178 4.82 -18.06 6.63
N THR A 179 3.91 -18.87 7.19
CA THR A 179 3.37 -20.07 6.54
C THR A 179 1.86 -19.97 6.34
N LYS A 180 1.27 -20.92 5.60
CA LYS A 180 -0.18 -21.02 5.44
C LYS A 180 -0.86 -21.26 6.78
N GLU A 181 -0.30 -22.13 7.61
CA GLU A 181 -0.90 -22.54 8.88
C GLU A 181 -1.01 -21.38 9.86
N CYS A 182 0.03 -20.53 9.92
CA CYS A 182 -0.02 -19.33 10.75
C CYS A 182 -1.08 -18.35 10.25
N ALA A 183 -1.11 -18.10 8.94
CA ALA A 183 -2.10 -17.24 8.30
C ALA A 183 -3.54 -17.73 8.56
N ASP A 184 -3.77 -19.03 8.40
CA ASP A 184 -5.05 -19.69 8.65
C ASP A 184 -5.47 -19.56 10.12
N GLY A 185 -4.51 -19.63 11.05
CA GLY A 185 -4.74 -19.36 12.47
C GLY A 185 -5.25 -17.94 12.73
N VAL A 186 -4.69 -16.94 12.04
CA VAL A 186 -5.17 -15.54 12.11
C VAL A 186 -6.58 -15.42 11.53
N ILE A 187 -6.81 -15.95 10.32
CA ILE A 187 -8.13 -15.96 9.65
C ILE A 187 -9.20 -16.51 10.59
N LYS A 188 -8.92 -17.67 11.19
CA LYS A 188 -9.85 -18.36 12.11
C LYS A 188 -10.11 -17.54 13.38
N SER A 189 -9.08 -16.90 13.93
CA SER A 189 -9.23 -16.05 15.12
C SER A 189 -10.09 -14.81 14.88
N LEU A 190 -10.17 -14.34 13.64
CA LEU A 190 -11.01 -13.21 13.23
C LEU A 190 -12.41 -13.65 12.77
N GLY A 191 -12.71 -14.94 12.78
CA GLY A 191 -14.01 -15.49 12.37
C GLY A 191 -14.30 -15.33 10.87
N LEU A 192 -13.27 -15.24 10.04
CA LEU A 192 -13.41 -15.16 8.58
C LEU A 192 -13.60 -16.56 7.97
N ASP A 193 -14.35 -16.64 6.86
CA ASP A 193 -14.57 -17.91 6.16
C ASP A 193 -13.30 -18.37 5.44
N HIS A 194 -12.58 -19.27 6.11
CA HIS A 194 -11.36 -19.90 5.61
C HIS A 194 -11.57 -20.58 4.25
N LYS A 195 -12.72 -21.23 4.02
CA LYS A 195 -12.99 -21.92 2.74
C LYS A 195 -13.20 -20.94 1.60
N ALA A 196 -13.89 -19.83 1.87
CA ALA A 196 -14.05 -18.78 0.87
C ALA A 196 -12.71 -18.13 0.49
N ILE A 197 -11.82 -17.95 1.48
CA ILE A 197 -10.48 -17.41 1.25
C ILE A 197 -9.61 -18.39 0.44
N ASP A 198 -9.56 -19.67 0.82
CA ASP A 198 -8.81 -20.68 0.07
C ASP A 198 -9.34 -20.81 -1.38
N LYS A 199 -10.66 -20.72 -1.58
CA LYS A 199 -11.27 -20.68 -2.92
C LYS A 199 -10.85 -19.44 -3.72
N CYS A 200 -10.73 -18.28 -3.08
CA CYS A 200 -10.27 -17.05 -3.72
C CYS A 200 -8.79 -17.14 -4.14
N ILE A 201 -7.95 -17.78 -3.31
CA ILE A 201 -6.52 -17.97 -3.60
C ILE A 201 -6.35 -18.89 -4.81
N GLY A 202 -7.10 -19.99 -4.88
CA GLY A 202 -6.95 -20.99 -5.95
C GLY A 202 -5.67 -21.81 -5.81
N ASP A 203 -5.14 -22.33 -6.92
CA ASP A 203 -3.87 -23.04 -6.95
C ASP A 203 -2.72 -22.11 -7.40
N PRO A 204 -1.79 -21.74 -6.51
CA PRO A 204 -0.62 -20.92 -6.87
C PRO A 204 0.35 -21.62 -7.83
N ASN A 205 0.32 -22.96 -7.91
CA ASN A 205 1.25 -23.71 -8.74
C ASN A 205 0.70 -23.99 -10.16
N ALA A 206 -0.56 -23.68 -10.41
CA ALA A 206 -1.19 -23.94 -11.69
C ALA A 206 -0.61 -23.05 -12.79
N ASP A 207 -0.47 -23.62 -13.99
CA ASP A 207 -0.05 -22.89 -15.20
C ASP A 207 -1.20 -22.07 -15.81
N GLU A 208 -1.85 -21.27 -14.99
CA GLU A 208 -3.01 -20.49 -15.40
C GLU A 208 -2.97 -19.08 -14.82
N GLU A 209 -3.80 -18.20 -15.37
CA GLU A 209 -3.95 -16.85 -14.86
C GLU A 209 -4.70 -16.88 -13.52
N ASN A 210 -4.13 -16.24 -12.50
CA ASN A 210 -4.83 -16.02 -11.24
C ASN A 210 -5.61 -14.71 -11.34
N HIS A 211 -6.94 -14.80 -11.44
CA HIS A 211 -7.81 -13.64 -11.61
C HIS A 211 -7.63 -12.54 -10.53
N VAL A 212 -7.21 -12.90 -9.31
CA VAL A 212 -6.94 -11.92 -8.25
C VAL A 212 -5.66 -11.16 -8.55
N LEU A 213 -4.56 -11.86 -8.81
CA LEU A 213 -3.26 -11.22 -9.07
C LEU A 213 -3.23 -10.51 -10.43
N LYS A 214 -3.99 -11.00 -11.41
CA LYS A 214 -4.19 -10.28 -12.67
C LYS A 214 -4.86 -8.93 -12.45
N ALA A 215 -5.90 -8.88 -11.61
CA ALA A 215 -6.55 -7.63 -11.26
C ALA A 215 -5.60 -6.68 -10.50
N GLU A 216 -4.69 -7.20 -9.67
CA GLU A 216 -3.64 -6.39 -9.05
C GLU A 216 -2.66 -5.81 -10.08
N GLN A 217 -2.19 -6.58 -11.07
CA GLN A 217 -1.34 -6.08 -12.17
C GLN A 217 -2.04 -4.98 -12.98
N ASP A 218 -3.30 -5.18 -13.32
CA ASP A 218 -4.08 -4.20 -14.08
C ASP A 218 -4.31 -2.91 -13.25
N ALA A 219 -4.57 -3.06 -11.95
CA ALA A 219 -4.66 -1.93 -11.02
C ALA A 219 -3.31 -1.23 -10.82
N GLN A 220 -2.19 -1.96 -10.95
CA GLN A 220 -0.85 -1.43 -10.76
C GLN A 220 -0.45 -0.50 -11.90
N ILE A 221 -0.79 -0.84 -13.15
CA ILE A 221 -0.62 0.06 -14.31
C ILE A 221 -1.52 1.29 -14.13
N GLY A 222 -2.75 1.08 -13.67
CA GLY A 222 -3.70 2.16 -13.43
C GLY A 222 -4.31 2.72 -14.70
N LYS A 223 -5.05 3.83 -14.56
CA LYS A 223 -5.79 4.46 -15.65
C LYS A 223 -5.57 5.96 -15.68
N GLY A 224 -5.45 6.51 -16.89
CA GLY A 224 -5.34 7.95 -17.12
C GLY A 224 -4.07 8.56 -16.52
N ALA A 225 -4.20 9.72 -15.89
CA ALA A 225 -3.06 10.52 -15.40
C ALA A 225 -2.41 10.00 -14.10
N ARG A 226 -2.93 8.94 -13.47
CA ARG A 226 -2.37 8.37 -12.23
C ARG A 226 -0.99 7.77 -12.48
N GLY A 227 -0.80 7.14 -13.64
CA GLY A 227 0.38 6.33 -13.95
C GLY A 227 0.51 5.07 -13.09
N ASP A 228 1.61 4.36 -13.34
CA ASP A 228 1.91 3.06 -12.73
C ASP A 228 2.38 3.23 -11.28
N VAL A 229 2.02 2.27 -10.42
CA VAL A 229 2.56 2.15 -9.06
C VAL A 229 3.77 1.23 -9.11
N THR A 230 4.95 1.79 -8.83
CA THR A 230 6.24 1.05 -8.93
C THR A 230 7.06 1.07 -7.64
N ILE A 231 6.59 1.79 -6.61
CA ILE A 231 7.31 2.01 -5.35
C ILE A 231 6.36 1.71 -4.19
N LEU A 232 6.90 1.11 -3.11
CA LEU A 232 6.15 0.82 -1.89
C LEU A 232 6.75 1.54 -0.67
N PRO A 233 5.91 1.90 0.32
CA PRO A 233 4.45 1.96 0.21
C PRO A 233 4.01 3.10 -0.73
N THR A 234 2.87 2.95 -1.38
CA THR A 234 2.21 4.05 -2.12
C THR A 234 0.77 4.19 -1.66
N LEU A 235 0.37 5.42 -1.37
CA LEU A 235 -1.02 5.76 -1.10
C LEU A 235 -1.63 6.37 -2.35
N VAL A 236 -2.80 5.91 -2.76
CA VAL A 236 -3.58 6.60 -3.79
C VAL A 236 -4.83 7.16 -3.14
N ILE A 237 -5.11 8.44 -3.35
CA ILE A 237 -6.37 9.06 -2.90
C ILE A 237 -7.01 9.72 -4.10
N ASN A 238 -8.27 9.38 -4.38
CA ASN A 238 -9.05 9.90 -5.50
C ASN A 238 -8.26 9.90 -6.82
N ASN A 239 -7.61 8.77 -7.14
CA ASN A 239 -6.79 8.52 -8.33
C ASN A 239 -5.50 9.37 -8.44
N ARG A 240 -4.96 9.87 -7.32
CA ARG A 240 -3.64 10.52 -7.26
C ARG A 240 -2.69 9.78 -6.34
N GLN A 241 -1.47 9.51 -6.81
CA GLN A 241 -0.44 8.84 -6.01
C GLN A 241 0.28 9.80 -5.07
N TYR A 242 0.46 9.35 -3.83
CA TYR A 242 1.26 9.98 -2.78
C TYR A 242 2.37 9.01 -2.42
N ARG A 243 3.59 9.41 -2.79
CA ARG A 243 4.81 8.67 -2.52
C ARG A 243 5.59 9.44 -1.47
N GLU A 244 5.46 9.04 -0.23
CA GLU A 244 6.22 9.65 0.87
C GLU A 244 7.21 8.63 1.42
N GLY A 245 8.47 9.06 1.60
CA GLY A 245 9.53 8.20 2.13
C GLY A 245 9.34 7.80 3.59
N ASN A 246 8.39 8.41 4.30
CA ASN A 246 7.99 8.04 5.65
C ASN A 246 6.49 8.33 5.81
N LEU A 247 5.65 7.29 5.66
CA LEU A 247 4.19 7.38 5.77
C LEU A 247 3.80 7.30 7.26
N THR A 248 3.43 8.44 7.85
CA THR A 248 2.90 8.47 9.22
C THR A 248 1.38 8.60 9.25
N LYS A 249 0.75 8.10 10.33
CA LYS A 249 -0.67 8.32 10.62
C LYS A 249 -1.08 9.79 10.49
N GLY A 250 -0.25 10.72 10.97
CA GLY A 250 -0.53 12.15 10.95
C GLY A 250 -0.59 12.73 9.53
N GLN A 251 0.34 12.36 8.66
CA GLN A 251 0.31 12.75 7.25
C GLN A 251 -0.92 12.18 6.53
N PHE A 252 -1.25 10.93 6.79
CA PHE A 252 -2.40 10.27 6.19
C PHE A 252 -3.72 10.96 6.53
N LEU A 253 -3.92 11.29 7.81
CA LEU A 253 -5.10 12.03 8.27
C LEU A 253 -5.15 13.44 7.69
N LYS A 254 -4.00 14.11 7.54
CA LYS A 254 -3.93 15.43 6.89
C LYS A 254 -4.42 15.35 5.44
N HIS A 255 -3.94 14.38 4.67
CA HIS A 255 -4.42 14.18 3.29
C HIS A 255 -5.94 13.97 3.27
N PHE A 256 -6.47 13.15 4.18
CA PHE A 256 -7.91 12.85 4.30
C PHE A 256 -8.75 14.10 4.60
N VAL A 257 -8.32 14.90 5.56
CA VAL A 257 -8.99 16.16 5.90
C VAL A 257 -8.93 17.15 4.74
N GLN A 258 -7.82 17.19 4.01
CA GLN A 258 -7.71 18.03 2.81
C GLN A 258 -8.63 17.55 1.67
N VAL A 259 -8.87 16.23 1.53
CA VAL A 259 -9.70 15.65 0.45
C VAL A 259 -11.19 15.51 0.80
N SER A 260 -11.65 15.87 2.01
CA SER A 260 -13.07 15.77 2.35
C SER A 260 -13.53 16.92 3.24
N LYS A 261 -14.46 17.72 2.71
CA LYS A 261 -15.12 18.81 3.46
C LYS A 261 -15.88 18.30 4.69
N LYS A 262 -16.31 17.04 4.69
CA LYS A 262 -17.01 16.41 5.82
C LYS A 262 -16.04 16.05 6.95
N LEU A 263 -14.80 15.68 6.62
CA LEU A 263 -13.76 15.40 7.62
C LEU A 263 -13.24 16.68 8.30
N LEU A 264 -13.31 17.84 7.63
CA LEU A 264 -13.02 19.16 8.25
C LEU A 264 -13.94 19.48 9.45
N SER A 265 -15.15 18.89 9.50
CA SER A 265 -16.10 19.10 10.61
C SER A 265 -15.95 18.13 11.77
N LEU A 266 -15.04 17.14 11.68
CA LEU A 266 -14.81 16.20 12.76
C LEU A 266 -13.80 16.78 13.77
N PRO A 267 -13.95 16.49 15.08
CA PRO A 267 -13.09 17.03 16.15
C PRO A 267 -11.65 16.47 16.17
N PHE A 268 -11.21 15.87 15.06
CA PHE A 268 -9.86 15.29 14.89
C PHE A 268 -8.96 16.14 13.99
N ALA A 269 -9.45 17.26 13.46
CA ALA A 269 -8.69 18.23 12.65
C ALA A 269 -7.90 19.20 13.51
#